data_AF-A0A9D7HS71-F1
#
_entry.id   AF-A0A9D7HS71-F1
#
_cell.length_a   1.000
_cell.length_b   1.000
_cell.length_c   1.000
_cell.angle_alpha   90.00
_cell.angle_beta   90.00
_cell.angle_gamma   90.00
#
_symmetry.space_group_name_H-M   'P 1'
#
loop_
_entity.id
_entity.type
_entity.pdbx_description
1 polymer ?
#
loop_
_entity_poly.entity_id
_entity_poly.type
_entity_poly.pdbx_seq_one_letter_code
_entity_poly.pdbx_strand_id
1 'polypeptide(L)'
;MKSRFAGSIIVLIALVLVASSEVYSAPFPLNFSLDSLRKADKAPEKFIERTVAFKGHITVAKQLPDGKPYIFVKFPAPNPNNEGIWVAGFSNAKPSDLPVGHDIAVLGYFELVDPQNKEIGAIHKKAYQVTGYCIANATSQMGIYATEGTSQCLQWQNGMIPTLAVDSTRIKAVKPVIKK
;
A
#
# COMPACT_ATOMS: atom_id res chain seq x y z
N MET A 1 41.86 67.32 26.97
CA MET A 1 40.59 67.00 26.26
C MET A 1 40.58 65.48 26.05
N LYS A 2 39.75 64.70 26.76
CA LYS A 2 38.47 64.10 26.26
C LYS A 2 38.66 63.51 24.85
N SER A 3 38.45 62.23 24.54
CA SER A 3 37.46 61.29 25.03
C SER A 3 37.79 59.87 24.54
N ARG A 4 37.33 58.90 25.34
CA ARG A 4 37.14 57.46 25.06
C ARG A 4 36.42 57.22 23.73
N PHE A 5 36.69 56.08 23.07
CA PHE A 5 35.65 55.23 22.49
C PHE A 5 36.17 53.78 22.35
N ALA A 6 35.81 52.96 23.34
CA ALA A 6 35.70 51.52 23.17
C ALA A 6 34.41 51.26 22.40
N GLY A 7 34.50 50.56 21.27
CA GLY A 7 33.35 50.19 20.45
C GLY A 7 33.33 48.69 20.24
N SER A 8 32.63 47.99 21.13
CA SER A 8 32.34 46.57 21.04
C SER A 8 31.58 46.26 19.74
N ILE A 9 32.13 45.41 18.88
CA ILE A 9 31.40 44.84 17.74
C ILE A 9 30.60 43.65 18.26
N ILE A 10 29.32 43.88 18.55
CA ILE A 10 28.33 42.82 18.76
C ILE A 10 27.91 42.36 17.37
N VAL A 11 28.44 41.22 16.91
CA VAL A 11 27.92 40.55 15.71
C VAL A 11 26.64 39.82 16.13
N LEU A 12 25.50 40.39 15.75
CA LEU A 12 24.17 39.82 15.94
C LEU A 12 23.98 38.67 14.93
N ILE A 13 24.08 37.42 15.39
CA ILE A 13 23.71 36.26 14.57
C ILE A 13 22.17 36.17 14.57
N ALA A 14 21.54 36.71 13.54
CA ALA A 14 20.13 36.48 13.28
C ALA A 14 19.95 35.07 12.70
N LEU A 15 19.66 34.11 13.58
CA LEU A 15 19.25 32.76 13.22
C LEU A 15 17.81 32.84 12.67
N VAL A 16 17.65 33.01 11.36
CA VAL A 16 16.36 32.83 10.70
C VAL A 16 16.10 31.32 10.65
N LEU A 17 15.48 30.81 11.72
CA LEU A 17 14.77 29.54 11.71
C LEU A 17 13.60 29.70 10.73
N VAL A 18 13.85 29.37 9.45
CA VAL A 18 12.75 29.02 8.55
C VAL A 18 12.23 27.67 9.06
N ALA A 19 11.34 27.73 10.04
CA ALA A 19 10.44 26.63 10.33
C ALA A 19 9.51 26.51 9.13
N SER A 20 9.99 25.85 8.07
CA SER A 20 9.13 25.28 7.05
C SER A 20 8.30 24.24 7.78
N SER A 21 7.10 24.63 8.19
CA SER A 21 6.06 23.71 8.60
C SER A 21 5.93 22.66 7.51
N GLU A 22 6.44 21.46 7.78
CA GLU A 22 6.10 20.28 7.00
C GLU A 22 4.58 20.22 7.01
N VAL A 23 3.96 20.56 5.87
CA VAL A 23 2.55 20.30 5.65
C VAL A 23 2.44 18.79 5.69
N TYR A 24 2.14 18.25 6.88
CA TYR A 24 1.89 16.84 7.10
C TYR A 24 0.70 16.45 6.22
N SER A 25 1.04 15.96 5.03
CA SER A 25 0.14 15.25 4.14
C SER A 25 -0.68 14.28 4.97
N ALA A 26 -2.00 14.32 4.81
CA ALA A 26 -2.93 13.47 5.55
C ALA A 26 -2.40 12.01 5.57
N PRO A 27 -2.30 11.38 6.74
CA PRO A 27 -1.76 10.04 6.82
C PRO A 27 -2.76 9.10 6.14
N PHE A 28 -2.32 8.45 5.06
CA PHE A 28 -3.04 7.35 4.41
C PHE A 28 -3.60 6.37 5.46
N PRO A 29 -4.91 6.38 5.75
CA PRO A 29 -5.48 5.60 6.84
C PRO A 29 -5.37 4.11 6.53
N LEU A 30 -5.13 3.29 7.56
CA LEU A 30 -4.93 1.85 7.43
C LEU A 30 -6.03 1.10 8.19
N ASN A 31 -6.52 0.00 7.63
CA ASN A 31 -7.49 -0.90 8.28
C ASN A 31 -7.09 -2.38 8.20
N PHE A 32 -5.93 -2.69 7.61
CA PHE A 32 -5.48 -4.05 7.41
C PHE A 32 -4.04 -4.20 7.93
N SER A 33 -3.85 -5.13 8.86
CA SER A 33 -2.59 -5.36 9.56
C SER A 33 -2.12 -6.81 9.39
N LEU A 34 -0.95 -7.12 9.95
CA LEU A 34 -0.45 -8.50 10.02
C LEU A 34 -1.43 -9.44 10.73
N ASP A 35 -2.12 -8.97 11.76
CA ASP A 35 -3.14 -9.78 12.44
C ASP A 35 -4.37 -10.01 11.56
N SER A 36 -4.76 -9.03 10.75
CA SER A 36 -5.82 -9.20 9.75
C SER A 36 -5.40 -10.23 8.69
N LEU A 37 -4.13 -10.20 8.23
CA LEU A 37 -3.58 -11.21 7.31
C LEU A 37 -3.67 -12.62 7.90
N ARG A 38 -3.26 -12.80 9.16
CA ARG A 38 -3.33 -14.10 9.85
C ARG A 38 -4.76 -14.60 10.05
N LYS A 39 -5.72 -13.68 10.23
CA LYS A 39 -7.16 -14.03 10.25
C LYS A 39 -7.64 -14.43 8.86
N ALA A 40 -7.20 -13.72 7.83
CA ALA A 40 -7.51 -14.04 6.44
C ALA A 40 -6.89 -15.38 6.01
N ASP A 41 -5.71 -15.75 6.50
CA ASP A 41 -5.10 -17.07 6.28
C ASP A 41 -5.97 -18.23 6.79
N LYS A 42 -6.79 -17.98 7.82
CA LYS A 42 -7.69 -18.99 8.40
C LYS A 42 -9.09 -18.99 7.78
N ALA A 43 -9.54 -17.85 7.27
CA ALA A 43 -10.90 -17.63 6.78
C ALA A 43 -10.94 -16.52 5.72
N PRO A 44 -10.32 -16.74 4.54
CA PRO A 44 -10.17 -15.70 3.52
C PRO A 44 -11.52 -15.24 2.94
N GLU A 45 -12.53 -16.12 2.93
CA GLU A 45 -13.87 -15.83 2.46
C GLU A 45 -14.56 -14.70 3.23
N LYS A 46 -14.17 -14.46 4.49
CA LYS A 46 -14.72 -13.37 5.30
C LYS A 46 -14.20 -12.00 4.89
N PHE A 47 -13.14 -11.96 4.09
CA PHE A 47 -12.47 -10.73 3.67
C PHE A 47 -12.79 -10.34 2.22
N ILE A 48 -13.43 -11.21 1.44
CA ILE A 48 -13.80 -10.98 0.04
C ILE A 48 -14.45 -9.61 -0.13
N GLU A 49 -14.01 -8.88 -1.17
CA GLU A 49 -14.53 -7.56 -1.57
C GLU A 49 -14.40 -6.47 -0.49
N ARG A 50 -13.70 -6.74 0.62
CA ARG A 50 -13.39 -5.68 1.57
C ARG A 50 -12.25 -4.83 1.02
N THR A 51 -12.44 -3.51 1.06
CA THR A 51 -11.34 -2.57 0.88
C THR A 51 -10.35 -2.74 2.02
N VAL A 52 -9.09 -2.95 1.66
CA VAL A 52 -7.98 -3.07 2.58
C VAL A 52 -6.94 -1.98 2.29
N ALA A 53 -6.45 -1.37 3.36
CA ALA A 53 -5.39 -0.39 3.36
C ALA A 53 -4.32 -0.82 4.36
N PHE A 54 -3.09 -1.04 3.90
CA PHE A 54 -1.99 -1.54 4.73
C PHE A 54 -0.65 -0.94 4.31
N LYS A 55 0.34 -1.04 5.20
CA LYS A 55 1.74 -0.70 4.92
C LYS A 55 2.57 -1.96 4.80
N GLY A 56 3.63 -1.88 4.01
CA GLY A 56 4.61 -2.95 3.93
C GLY A 56 5.78 -2.60 3.02
N HIS A 57 6.65 -3.57 2.83
CA HIS A 57 7.87 -3.47 2.05
C HIS A 57 7.75 -4.32 0.80
N ILE A 58 7.98 -3.76 -0.39
CA ILE A 58 7.96 -4.54 -1.63
C ILE A 58 9.24 -5.37 -1.70
N THR A 59 9.13 -6.70 -1.63
CA THR A 59 10.32 -7.57 -1.74
C THR A 59 10.48 -8.18 -3.14
N VAL A 60 9.39 -8.29 -3.90
CA VAL A 60 9.38 -8.93 -5.22
C VAL A 60 8.39 -8.20 -6.12
N ALA A 61 8.77 -7.97 -7.38
CA ALA A 61 7.87 -7.64 -8.48
C ALA A 61 8.01 -8.68 -9.60
N LYS A 62 6.90 -9.10 -10.19
CA LYS A 62 6.86 -10.04 -11.32
C LYS A 62 5.81 -9.60 -12.32
N GLN A 63 6.00 -9.92 -13.60
CA GLN A 63 4.93 -9.88 -14.58
C GLN A 63 4.42 -11.31 -14.77
N LEU A 64 3.11 -11.51 -14.70
CA LEU A 64 2.49 -12.78 -15.02
C LEU A 64 2.10 -12.83 -16.52
N PRO A 65 1.72 -14.01 -17.06
CA PRO A 65 1.37 -14.15 -18.48
C PRO A 65 0.14 -13.33 -18.89
N ASP A 66 -0.69 -12.91 -17.93
CA ASP A 66 -1.77 -11.93 -18.13
C ASP A 66 -1.26 -10.50 -18.46
N GLY A 67 0.05 -10.33 -18.49
CA GLY A 67 0.73 -9.08 -18.81
C GLY A 67 0.72 -8.08 -17.67
N LYS A 68 0.11 -8.38 -16.53
CA LYS A 68 0.00 -7.45 -15.40
C LYS A 68 1.14 -7.64 -14.42
N PRO A 69 1.60 -6.56 -13.78
CA PRO A 69 2.56 -6.65 -12.70
C PRO A 69 1.89 -7.11 -11.39
N TYR A 70 2.62 -7.93 -10.66
CA TYR A 70 2.30 -8.43 -9.33
C TYR A 70 3.45 -8.09 -8.40
N ILE A 71 3.12 -7.58 -7.21
CA ILE A 71 4.11 -7.32 -6.17
C ILE A 71 3.84 -8.16 -4.93
N PHE A 72 4.89 -8.64 -4.28
CA PHE A 72 4.78 -9.23 -2.96
C PHE A 72 5.15 -8.17 -1.92
N VAL A 73 4.20 -7.87 -1.04
CA VAL A 73 4.33 -6.84 -0.01
C VAL A 73 4.41 -7.52 1.35
N LYS A 74 5.58 -7.39 1.99
CA LYS A 74 5.86 -7.93 3.32
C LYS A 74 5.39 -6.95 4.39
N PHE A 75 4.69 -7.43 5.42
CA PHE A 75 4.25 -6.57 6.52
C PHE A 75 5.44 -6.11 7.38
N PRO A 76 5.38 -4.88 7.95
CA PRO A 76 6.45 -4.34 8.78
C PRO A 76 6.64 -5.11 10.09
N ALA A 77 7.78 -4.91 10.75
CA ALA A 77 8.09 -5.55 12.02
C ALA A 77 7.15 -5.10 13.17
N PRO A 78 6.87 -5.97 14.17
CA PRO A 78 7.38 -7.34 14.32
C PRO A 78 6.68 -8.33 13.36
N ASN A 79 7.47 -9.03 12.54
CA ASN A 79 7.00 -9.99 11.55
C ASN A 79 8.00 -11.16 11.43
N PRO A 80 8.05 -12.07 12.41
CA PRO A 80 9.10 -13.08 12.53
C PRO A 80 9.08 -14.11 11.39
N ASN A 81 7.90 -14.34 10.80
CA ASN A 81 7.71 -15.33 9.74
C ASN A 81 7.84 -14.73 8.33
N ASN A 82 8.25 -13.46 8.23
CA ASN A 82 8.34 -12.73 6.97
C ASN A 82 7.04 -12.77 6.14
N GLU A 83 5.90 -12.66 6.83
CA GLU A 83 4.56 -12.76 6.24
C GLU A 83 4.27 -11.57 5.32
N GLY A 84 3.57 -11.85 4.23
CA GLY A 84 3.22 -10.86 3.22
C GLY A 84 2.03 -11.31 2.39
N ILE A 85 1.64 -10.44 1.48
CA ILE A 85 0.50 -10.62 0.59
C ILE A 85 0.88 -10.18 -0.83
N TRP A 86 0.37 -10.90 -1.81
CA TRP A 86 0.49 -10.50 -3.21
C TRP A 86 -0.53 -9.43 -3.54
N VAL A 87 -0.09 -8.43 -4.29
CA VAL A 87 -0.92 -7.33 -4.79
C VAL A 87 -0.84 -7.31 -6.32
N ALA A 88 -1.99 -7.35 -6.97
CA ALA A 88 -2.18 -7.36 -8.42
C ALA A 88 -2.82 -6.05 -8.91
N GLY A 89 -3.01 -5.92 -10.23
CA GLY A 89 -3.97 -4.97 -10.79
C GLY A 89 -3.44 -3.63 -11.27
N PHE A 90 -2.12 -3.43 -11.34
CA PHE A 90 -1.56 -2.16 -11.84
C PHE A 90 -1.46 -2.16 -13.36
N SER A 91 -2.55 -1.81 -14.04
CA SER A 91 -2.80 -1.98 -15.48
C SER A 91 -1.82 -1.28 -16.44
N ASN A 92 -0.94 -0.39 -15.95
CA ASN A 92 -0.03 0.39 -16.80
C ASN A 92 1.43 0.39 -16.33
N ALA A 93 1.77 -0.36 -15.28
CA ALA A 93 3.14 -0.40 -14.76
C ALA A 93 3.88 -1.63 -15.28
N LYS A 94 5.15 -1.46 -15.67
CA LYS A 94 6.07 -2.58 -15.83
C LYS A 94 6.65 -2.96 -14.46
N PRO A 95 7.12 -4.21 -14.27
CA PRO A 95 7.86 -4.59 -13.05
C PRO A 95 9.03 -3.66 -12.71
N SER A 96 9.69 -3.09 -13.72
CA SER A 96 10.79 -2.12 -13.56
C SER A 96 10.36 -0.79 -12.94
N ASP A 97 9.07 -0.46 -13.06
CA ASP A 97 8.52 0.82 -12.61
C ASP A 97 8.03 0.72 -11.15
N LEU A 98 8.01 -0.50 -10.60
CA LEU A 98 7.59 -0.77 -9.24
C LEU A 98 8.76 -0.54 -8.27
N PRO A 99 8.54 0.14 -7.14
CA PRO A 99 9.61 0.49 -6.20
C PRO A 99 9.99 -0.71 -5.31
N VAL A 100 10.53 -1.77 -5.91
CA VAL A 100 11.06 -2.93 -5.18
C VAL A 100 12.16 -2.48 -4.23
N GLY A 101 12.11 -2.93 -2.97
CA GLY A 101 13.03 -2.50 -1.92
C GLY A 101 12.60 -1.23 -1.17
N HIS A 102 11.39 -0.72 -1.42
CA HIS A 102 10.85 0.44 -0.71
C HIS A 102 9.66 0.09 0.19
N ASP A 103 9.52 0.90 1.24
CA ASP A 103 8.33 0.92 2.09
C ASP A 103 7.20 1.70 1.41
N ILE A 104 6.02 1.10 1.39
CA ILE A 104 4.84 1.62 0.74
C ILE A 104 3.60 1.46 1.62
N ALA A 105 2.56 2.22 1.29
CA ALA A 105 1.19 1.94 1.64
C ALA A 105 0.44 1.47 0.39
N VAL A 106 -0.44 0.49 0.57
CA VAL A 106 -1.29 -0.08 -0.49
C VAL A 106 -2.74 0.14 -0.11
N LEU A 107 -3.54 0.57 -1.07
CA LEU A 107 -5.00 0.49 -1.03
C LEU A 107 -5.46 -0.45 -2.12
N GLY A 108 -6.36 -1.37 -1.79
CA GLY A 108 -6.95 -2.31 -2.74
C GLY A 108 -8.18 -2.98 -2.16
N TYR A 109 -8.68 -4.00 -2.85
CA TYR A 109 -9.70 -4.89 -2.31
C TYR A 109 -9.20 -6.32 -2.25
N PHE A 110 -9.68 -7.06 -1.27
CA PHE A 110 -9.31 -8.45 -1.07
C PHE A 110 -10.10 -9.37 -2.01
N GLU A 111 -9.41 -10.29 -2.67
CA GLU A 111 -9.96 -11.15 -3.70
C GLU A 111 -9.50 -12.60 -3.51
N LEU A 112 -10.38 -13.56 -3.77
CA LEU A 112 -9.98 -14.97 -3.85
C LEU A 112 -9.30 -15.24 -5.19
N VAL A 113 -8.21 -16.00 -5.13
CA VAL A 113 -7.56 -16.49 -6.34
C VAL A 113 -8.32 -17.70 -6.84
N ASP A 114 -8.70 -17.71 -8.12
CA ASP A 114 -9.28 -18.89 -8.76
C ASP A 114 -8.24 -20.04 -8.75
N PRO A 115 -8.52 -21.17 -8.08
CA PRO A 115 -7.60 -22.30 -8.04
C PRO A 115 -7.38 -22.96 -9.42
N GLN A 116 -8.23 -22.69 -10.40
CA GLN A 116 -8.06 -23.17 -11.77
C GLN A 116 -7.07 -22.31 -12.57
N ASN A 117 -6.78 -21.09 -12.11
CA ASN A 117 -5.78 -20.24 -12.73
C ASN A 117 -4.36 -20.71 -12.34
N LYS A 118 -3.81 -21.62 -13.15
CA LYS A 118 -2.47 -22.21 -12.93
C LYS A 118 -1.36 -21.18 -12.88
N GLU A 119 -1.51 -20.05 -13.58
CA GLU A 119 -0.49 -19.01 -13.69
C GLU A 119 -0.41 -18.19 -12.41
N ILE A 120 -1.56 -17.76 -11.89
CA ILE A 120 -1.66 -17.07 -10.60
C ILE A 120 -1.30 -18.05 -9.46
N GLY A 121 -1.81 -19.28 -9.53
CA GLY A 121 -1.52 -20.34 -8.55
C GLY A 121 -0.04 -20.74 -8.46
N ALA A 122 0.76 -20.54 -9.51
CA ALA A 122 2.20 -20.85 -9.49
C ALA A 122 3.01 -19.94 -8.54
N ILE A 123 2.54 -18.72 -8.29
CA ILE A 123 3.20 -17.79 -7.35
C ILE A 123 2.40 -17.60 -6.04
N HIS A 124 1.11 -17.94 -6.05
CA HIS A 124 0.23 -17.83 -4.90
C HIS A 124 0.16 -19.15 -4.12
N LYS A 125 0.90 -19.23 -3.01
CA LYS A 125 0.70 -20.29 -2.01
C LYS A 125 -0.59 -20.11 -1.19
N LYS A 126 -1.21 -18.94 -1.29
CA LYS A 126 -2.44 -18.56 -0.58
C LYS A 126 -3.61 -18.50 -1.56
N ALA A 127 -4.82 -18.81 -1.10
CA ALA A 127 -6.03 -18.79 -1.92
C ALA A 127 -6.60 -17.37 -2.17
N TYR A 128 -5.80 -16.33 -1.96
CA TYR A 128 -6.25 -14.94 -2.03
C TYR A 128 -5.11 -13.98 -2.37
N GLN A 129 -5.49 -12.79 -2.80
CA GLN A 129 -4.62 -11.66 -3.12
C GLN A 129 -5.33 -10.34 -2.81
N VAL A 130 -4.62 -9.22 -2.99
CA VAL A 130 -5.23 -7.90 -3.06
C VAL A 130 -5.17 -7.38 -4.48
N THR A 131 -6.30 -6.93 -5.01
CA THR A 131 -6.28 -6.15 -6.26
C THR A 131 -6.14 -4.67 -5.88
N GLY A 132 -4.99 -4.10 -6.22
CA GLY A 132 -4.57 -2.77 -5.82
C GLY A 132 -5.26 -1.67 -6.61
N TYR A 133 -5.77 -0.66 -5.91
CA TYR A 133 -6.21 0.60 -6.49
C TYR A 133 -5.02 1.57 -6.63
N CYS A 134 -4.20 1.68 -5.59
CA CYS A 134 -3.03 2.55 -5.58
C CYS A 134 -1.95 2.10 -4.61
N ILE A 135 -0.72 2.52 -4.93
CA ILE A 135 0.45 2.45 -4.08
C ILE A 135 0.88 3.87 -3.73
N ALA A 136 1.11 4.14 -2.45
CA ALA A 136 1.72 5.37 -1.96
C ALA A 136 3.10 5.07 -1.36
N ASN A 137 4.14 5.77 -1.82
CA ASN A 137 5.45 5.76 -1.17
C ASN A 137 5.54 6.97 -0.23
N ALA A 138 6.19 6.80 0.92
CA ALA A 138 6.43 7.85 1.90
C ALA A 138 7.11 9.10 1.31
N THR A 139 7.92 8.94 0.25
CA THR A 139 8.63 10.04 -0.41
C THR A 139 7.89 10.64 -1.60
N SER A 140 7.09 9.86 -2.35
CA SER A 140 6.47 10.34 -3.60
C SER A 140 4.99 10.72 -3.46
N GLN A 141 4.42 10.55 -2.26
CA GLN A 141 3.01 10.69 -1.92
C GLN A 141 2.05 9.76 -2.70
N MET A 142 2.27 9.43 -3.98
CA MET A 142 1.61 8.35 -4.72
C MET A 142 2.50 7.86 -5.87
N GLY A 143 2.52 6.56 -6.13
CA GLY A 143 3.40 5.93 -7.12
C GLY A 143 2.67 5.42 -8.37
N ILE A 144 1.58 4.67 -8.18
CA ILE A 144 0.95 3.90 -9.27
C ILE A 144 -0.55 3.72 -8.98
N TYR A 145 -1.39 3.89 -10.01
CA TYR A 145 -2.83 3.69 -9.95
C TYR A 145 -3.27 2.56 -10.88
N ALA A 146 -4.28 1.81 -10.46
CA ALA A 146 -5.15 1.11 -11.39
C ALA A 146 -6.10 2.12 -12.05
N THR A 147 -6.33 1.99 -13.36
CA THR A 147 -7.19 2.92 -14.12
C THR A 147 -8.58 3.08 -13.48
N GLU A 148 -9.15 1.99 -12.97
CA GLU A 148 -10.49 1.96 -12.36
C GLU A 148 -10.51 2.39 -10.88
N GLY A 149 -9.34 2.59 -10.24
CA GLY A 149 -9.19 2.87 -8.81
C GLY A 149 -9.05 4.36 -8.44
N THR A 150 -9.08 5.26 -9.42
CA THR A 150 -8.74 6.68 -9.21
C THR A 150 -9.58 7.35 -8.12
N SER A 151 -10.89 7.12 -8.10
CA SER A 151 -11.78 7.75 -7.12
C SER A 151 -11.57 7.21 -5.70
N GLN A 152 -11.27 5.92 -5.56
CA GLN A 152 -10.91 5.29 -4.29
C GLN A 152 -9.60 5.85 -3.74
N CYS A 153 -8.63 6.05 -4.63
CA CYS A 153 -7.34 6.62 -4.26
C CYS A 153 -7.45 8.08 -3.81
N LEU A 154 -8.24 8.90 -4.52
CA LEU A 154 -8.52 10.28 -4.09
C LEU A 154 -9.22 10.32 -2.72
N GLN A 155 -10.18 9.43 -2.45
CA GLN A 155 -10.80 9.35 -1.13
C GLN A 155 -9.77 8.99 -0.04
N TRP A 156 -8.89 8.05 -0.34
CA TRP A 156 -7.84 7.60 0.58
C TRP A 156 -6.80 8.65 0.91
N GLN A 157 -6.39 9.43 -0.09
CA GLN A 157 -5.55 10.61 0.12
C GLN A 157 -6.20 11.66 1.02
N ASN A 158 -7.52 11.79 0.95
CA ASN A 158 -8.30 12.70 1.78
C ASN A 158 -8.62 12.11 3.17
N GLY A 159 -7.95 11.04 3.58
CA GLY A 159 -8.09 10.45 4.92
C GLY A 159 -9.29 9.51 5.07
N MET A 160 -9.90 9.05 3.98
CA MET A 160 -11.05 8.13 4.01
C MET A 160 -10.71 6.77 3.40
N ILE A 161 -11.02 5.67 4.09
CA ILE A 161 -10.95 4.34 3.46
C ILE A 161 -12.26 4.11 2.70
N PRO A 162 -12.24 4.01 1.36
CA PRO A 162 -13.45 3.87 0.58
C PRO A 162 -14.12 2.53 0.87
N THR A 163 -15.43 2.54 1.11
CA THR A 163 -16.23 1.32 1.14
C THR A 163 -16.63 0.97 -0.28
N LEU A 164 -16.34 -0.26 -0.70
CA LEU A 164 -16.97 -0.78 -1.91
C LEU A 164 -18.48 -0.87 -1.67
N ALA A 165 -19.27 -0.27 -2.55
CA ALA A 165 -20.65 -0.68 -2.68
C ALA A 165 -20.61 -2.10 -3.23
N VAL A 166 -20.84 -3.08 -2.36
CA VAL A 166 -20.91 -4.49 -2.74
C VAL A 166 -22.04 -4.62 -3.76
N ASP A 167 -21.68 -4.72 -5.04
CA ASP A 167 -22.63 -5.14 -6.06
C ASP A 167 -22.88 -6.62 -5.82
N SER A 168 -23.95 -6.91 -5.08
CA SER A 168 -24.36 -8.26 -4.67
C SER A 168 -24.57 -9.23 -5.83
N THR A 169 -24.54 -8.73 -7.07
CA THR A 169 -24.60 -9.56 -8.29
C THR A 169 -23.28 -10.28 -8.62
N ARG A 170 -22.13 -9.82 -8.10
CA ARG A 170 -20.82 -10.50 -8.27
C ARG A 170 -20.58 -11.66 -7.30
N ILE A 171 -21.44 -11.83 -6.29
CA ILE A 171 -21.46 -13.00 -5.39
C ILE A 171 -22.09 -14.19 -6.12
N LYS A 172 -21.54 -14.60 -7.25
CA LYS A 172 -21.84 -15.88 -7.89
C LYS A 172 -20.54 -16.59 -8.22
N ALA A 173 -20.37 -17.72 -7.53
CA ALA A 173 -19.50 -18.84 -7.89
C ALA A 173 -18.01 -18.75 -7.52
N VAL A 174 -17.69 -18.77 -6.22
CA VAL A 174 -16.55 -19.55 -5.74
C VAL A 174 -17.05 -20.45 -4.61
N LYS A 175 -17.53 -21.65 -4.94
CA LYS A 175 -17.76 -22.67 -3.90
C LYS A 175 -16.39 -23.15 -3.41
N PRO A 176 -16.11 -23.13 -2.09
CA PRO A 176 -14.87 -23.67 -1.58
C PRO A 176 -14.80 -25.17 -1.93
N VAL A 177 -13.75 -25.58 -2.64
CA VAL A 177 -13.46 -27.00 -2.85
C VAL A 177 -12.91 -27.55 -1.53
N ILE A 178 -13.81 -28.00 -0.67
CA ILE A 178 -13.44 -28.76 0.53
C ILE A 178 -13.00 -30.14 0.05
N LYS A 179 -11.69 -30.39 0.02
CA LYS A 179 -11.17 -31.75 -0.14
C LYS A 179 -11.44 -32.50 1.18
N LYS A 180 -12.24 -33.58 1.10
CA LYS A 180 -12.36 -34.59 2.17
C LYS A 180 -11.14 -35.48 2.19
#